data_AF-A0A356EJD3-F1
#
_entry.id   AF-A0A356EJD3-F1
#
_cell.length_a   1.000
_cell.length_b   1.000
_cell.length_c   1.000
_cell.angle_alpha   90.00
_cell.angle_beta   90.00
_cell.angle_gamma   90.00
#
_symmetry.space_group_name_H-M   'P 1'
#
loop_
_entity.id
_entity.type
_entity.pdbx_description
1 polymer ?
#
loop_
_entity_poly.entity_id
_entity_poly.type
_entity_poly.pdbx_seq_one_letter_code
_entity_poly.pdbx_strand_id
1 'polypeptide(L)'
;MGVGWFAVWLWLHLIAAATVTVLVVGLAMWIRRRFAGQASLRRRAGWLAALVLGQLALGAAVWITNYNWPVWFTDWFWTPKYTVTAYGLWQVTLTTAHVVAGMLGLAASLSLALWSRRLVGKDDIMG
;
A
#
# COMPACT_ATOMS: atom_id res chain seq x y z
N MET A 1 3.55 27.23 -4.23
CA MET A 1 3.99 26.63 -2.94
C MET A 1 5.45 26.25 -3.09
N GLY A 2 6.32 26.64 -2.15
CA GLY A 2 7.77 26.47 -2.30
C GLY A 2 8.20 25.00 -2.39
N VAL A 3 9.32 24.75 -3.08
CA VAL A 3 9.90 23.41 -3.30
C VAL A 3 10.08 22.62 -1.99
N GLY A 4 10.34 23.32 -0.88
CA GLY A 4 10.43 22.72 0.46
C GLY A 4 9.12 22.12 0.98
N TRP A 5 7.97 22.72 0.66
CA TRP A 5 6.66 22.20 1.10
C TRP A 5 6.30 20.87 0.42
N PHE A 6 6.59 20.78 -0.89
CA PHE A 6 6.43 19.54 -1.64
C PHE A 6 7.29 18.42 -1.05
N ALA A 7 8.56 18.70 -0.76
CA ALA A 7 9.48 17.72 -0.17
C ALA A 7 8.98 17.20 1.19
N VAL A 8 8.51 18.09 2.07
CA VAL A 8 7.95 17.68 3.37
C VAL A 8 6.75 16.75 3.19
N TRP A 9 5.82 17.11 2.31
CA TRP A 9 4.62 16.31 2.04
C TRP A 9 4.97 14.94 1.44
N LEU A 10 5.94 14.92 0.53
CA LEU A 10 6.46 13.72 -0.11
C LEU A 10 7.07 12.76 0.91
N TRP A 11 7.96 13.26 1.77
CA TRP A 11 8.59 12.47 2.82
C TRP A 11 7.58 11.93 3.83
N LEU A 12 6.62 12.77 4.24
CA LEU A 12 5.57 12.33 5.16
C LEU A 12 4.72 11.21 4.55
N HIS A 13 4.36 11.34 3.27
CA HIS A 13 3.61 10.31 2.55
C HIS A 13 4.40 9.01 2.42
N LEU A 14 5.70 9.08 2.12
CA LEU A 14 6.60 7.92 2.06
C LEU A 14 6.74 7.22 3.42
N ILE A 15 6.93 7.97 4.50
CA ILE A 15 7.03 7.43 5.85
C ILE A 15 5.71 6.74 6.24
N ALA A 16 4.57 7.36 5.93
CA ALA A 16 3.26 6.76 6.17
C ALA A 16 3.09 5.45 5.38
N ALA A 17 3.44 5.45 4.08
CA ALA A 17 3.38 4.25 3.24
C ALA A 17 4.28 3.11 3.77
N ALA A 18 5.50 3.44 4.18
CA ALA A 18 6.43 2.48 4.80
C ALA A 18 5.86 1.92 6.11
N THR A 19 5.33 2.78 6.97
CA THR A 19 4.74 2.41 8.26
C THR A 19 3.56 1.46 8.07
N VAL A 20 2.62 1.79 7.18
CA VAL A 20 1.47 0.94 6.86
C VAL A 20 1.92 -0.41 6.31
N THR A 21 2.92 -0.43 5.44
CA THR A 21 3.46 -1.67 4.87
C THR A 21 4.06 -2.56 5.95
N VAL A 22 4.88 -2.01 6.85
CA VAL A 22 5.48 -2.76 7.96
C VAL A 22 4.40 -3.30 8.90
N LEU A 23 3.40 -2.50 9.25
CA LEU A 23 2.29 -2.92 10.11
C LEU A 23 1.48 -4.06 9.48
N VAL A 24 1.13 -3.94 8.20
CA VAL A 24 0.34 -4.95 7.49
C VAL A 24 1.12 -6.25 7.30
N VAL A 25 2.36 -6.16 6.85
CA VAL A 25 3.21 -7.35 6.64
C VAL A 25 3.54 -8.00 7.98
N GLY A 26 3.84 -7.21 9.01
CA GLY A 26 4.04 -7.65 10.38
C GLY A 26 2.81 -8.38 10.94
N LEU A 27 1.62 -7.80 10.78
CA LEU A 27 0.36 -8.41 11.18
C LEU A 27 0.11 -9.73 10.43
N ALA A 28 0.34 -9.77 9.11
CA ALA A 28 0.17 -10.98 8.32
C ALA A 28 1.15 -12.08 8.75
N MET A 29 2.40 -11.75 9.05
CA MET A 29 3.38 -12.68 9.61
C MET A 29 2.99 -13.17 11.00
N TRP A 30 2.52 -12.27 11.86
CA TRP A 30 2.07 -12.61 13.21
C TRP A 30 0.86 -13.54 13.19
N ILE A 31 -0.17 -13.24 12.38
CA ILE A 31 -1.34 -14.09 12.19
C ILE A 31 -0.92 -15.46 11.65
N ARG A 32 0.02 -15.51 10.68
CA ARG A 32 0.56 -16.76 10.13
C ARG A 32 1.24 -17.63 11.17
N ARG A 33 2.00 -17.03 12.10
CA ARG A 33 2.73 -17.74 13.15
C ARG A 33 1.84 -18.17 14.32
N ARG A 34 0.88 -17.32 14.73
CA ARG A 34 0.07 -17.51 15.95
C ARG A 34 -1.20 -18.33 15.70
N PHE A 35 -1.82 -18.22 14.52
CA PHE A 35 -3.12 -18.84 14.20
C PHE A 35 -2.98 -19.92 13.11
N ALA A 36 -2.13 -20.93 13.36
CA ALA A 36 -1.88 -22.03 12.43
C ALA A 36 -3.16 -22.83 12.08
N GLY A 37 -4.12 -22.92 13.00
CA GLY A 37 -5.38 -23.65 12.82
C GLY A 37 -6.47 -22.94 12.00
N GLN A 38 -6.34 -21.62 11.72
CA GLN A 38 -7.40 -20.84 11.06
C GLN A 38 -7.00 -20.40 9.64
N ALA A 39 -7.08 -21.33 8.68
CA ALA A 39 -6.68 -21.12 7.29
C ALA A 39 -7.38 -19.93 6.59
N SER A 40 -8.64 -19.64 6.95
CA SER A 40 -9.41 -18.51 6.39
C SER A 40 -8.82 -17.15 6.78
N LEU A 41 -8.39 -16.99 8.04
CA LEU A 41 -7.78 -15.75 8.54
C LEU A 41 -6.42 -15.51 7.88
N ARG A 42 -5.65 -16.59 7.71
CA ARG A 42 -4.34 -16.58 7.06
C ARG A 42 -4.39 -16.18 5.59
N ARG A 43 -5.41 -16.68 4.85
CA ARG A 43 -5.63 -16.33 3.44
C ARG A 43 -6.01 -14.85 3.30
N ARG A 44 -6.90 -14.33 4.16
CA ARG A 44 -7.30 -12.91 4.17
C ARG A 44 -6.14 -11.97 4.49
N ALA A 45 -5.34 -12.31 5.50
CA ALA A 45 -4.14 -11.54 5.84
C ALA A 45 -3.10 -11.56 4.70
N GLY A 46 -2.97 -12.68 3.99
CA GLY A 46 -2.12 -12.78 2.79
C GLY A 46 -2.61 -11.88 1.65
N TRP A 47 -3.91 -11.86 1.36
CA TRP A 47 -4.49 -10.96 0.36
C TRP A 47 -4.31 -9.48 0.72
N LEU A 48 -4.46 -9.14 2.00
CA LEU A 48 -4.23 -7.77 2.47
C LEU A 48 -2.78 -7.33 2.22
N ALA A 49 -1.81 -8.20 2.55
CA ALA A 49 -0.39 -7.92 2.28
C ALA A 49 -0.12 -7.78 0.78
N ALA A 50 -0.69 -8.66 -0.06
CA ALA A 50 -0.54 -8.57 -1.52
C ALA A 50 -1.13 -7.28 -2.08
N LEU A 51 -2.30 -6.84 -1.59
CA LEU A 51 -2.92 -5.58 -1.98
C LEU A 51 -2.06 -4.37 -1.60
N VAL A 52 -1.45 -4.37 -0.41
CA VAL A 52 -0.56 -3.28 0.03
C VAL A 52 0.73 -3.24 -0.78
N LEU A 53 1.30 -4.40 -1.14
CA LEU A 53 2.46 -4.45 -2.04
C LEU A 53 2.09 -3.96 -3.46
N GLY A 54 0.92 -4.34 -3.97
CA GLY A 54 0.39 -3.81 -5.23
C GLY A 54 0.18 -2.30 -5.18
N GLN A 55 -0.32 -1.78 -4.07
CA GLN A 55 -0.50 -0.34 -3.84
C GLN A 55 0.84 0.42 -3.85
N LEU A 56 1.89 -0.17 -3.28
CA LEU A 56 3.26 0.36 -3.33
C LEU A 56 3.78 0.44 -4.77
N ALA A 57 3.60 -0.62 -5.55
CA ALA A 57 4.01 -0.65 -6.95
C ALA A 57 3.24 0.39 -7.79
N LEU A 58 1.93 0.52 -7.58
CA LEU A 58 1.12 1.55 -8.23
C LEU A 58 1.53 2.96 -7.80
N GLY A 59 1.84 3.17 -6.52
CA GLY A 59 2.33 4.45 -6.01
C GLY A 59 3.66 4.86 -6.65
N ALA A 60 4.57 3.91 -6.84
CA ALA A 60 5.81 4.14 -7.58
C ALA A 60 5.55 4.47 -9.06
N ALA A 61 4.61 3.79 -9.71
CA ALA A 61 4.23 4.09 -11.09
C ALA A 61 3.59 5.49 -11.23
N VAL A 62 2.74 5.90 -10.27
CA VAL A 62 2.17 7.24 -10.20
C VAL A 62 3.28 8.28 -10.01
N TRP A 63 4.26 8.00 -9.16
CA TRP A 63 5.41 8.88 -8.98
C TRP A 63 6.15 9.10 -10.30
N ILE A 64 6.57 8.01 -10.95
CA ILE A 64 7.35 8.08 -12.19
C ILE A 64 6.58 8.84 -13.27
N THR A 65 5.27 8.62 -13.38
CA THR A 65 4.44 9.26 -14.42
C THR A 65 4.09 10.73 -14.14
N ASN A 66 4.03 11.16 -12.88
CA ASN A 66 3.70 12.55 -12.53
C ASN A 66 4.94 13.43 -12.29
N TYR A 67 5.98 12.89 -11.68
CA TYR A 67 7.13 13.65 -11.16
C TYR A 67 8.45 13.30 -11.83
N ASN A 68 8.44 12.39 -12.82
CA ASN A 68 9.61 11.81 -13.47
C ASN A 68 10.43 10.90 -12.53
N TRP A 69 11.48 10.27 -13.07
CA TRP A 69 12.39 9.46 -12.27
C TRP A 69 13.13 10.31 -11.22
N PRO A 70 13.35 9.78 -10.01
CA PRO A 70 14.17 10.48 -9.02
C PRO A 70 15.58 10.74 -9.56
N VAL A 71 16.11 11.93 -9.27
CA VAL A 71 17.38 12.44 -9.82
C VAL A 71 18.55 11.49 -9.58
N TRP A 72 18.61 10.87 -8.38
CA TRP A 72 19.64 9.88 -8.05
C TRP A 72 19.60 8.61 -8.92
N PHE A 73 18.44 8.27 -9.50
CA PHE A 73 18.31 7.13 -10.40
C PHE A 73 18.66 7.51 -11.84
N THR A 74 18.29 8.72 -12.27
CA THR A 74 18.65 9.22 -13.60
C THR A 74 20.15 9.46 -13.76
N ASP A 75 20.83 9.85 -12.67
CA ASP A 75 22.26 10.11 -12.67
C ASP A 75 23.11 8.84 -12.76
N TRP A 76 22.60 7.70 -12.27
CA TRP A 76 23.38 6.46 -12.15
C TRP A 76 23.01 5.36 -13.16
N PHE A 77 21.75 5.27 -13.59
CA PHE A 77 21.28 4.09 -14.34
C PHE A 77 20.82 4.40 -15.77
N TRP A 78 19.99 5.42 -15.96
CA TRP A 78 19.43 5.73 -17.28
C TRP A 78 18.83 7.13 -17.29
N THR A 79 19.07 7.90 -18.35
CA THR A 79 18.37 9.18 -18.61
C THR A 79 17.27 8.97 -19.65
N PRO A 80 16.08 8.46 -19.28
CA PRO A 80 14.97 8.41 -20.21
C PRO A 80 14.52 9.85 -20.49
N LYS A 81 14.68 10.31 -21.74
CA LYS A 81 14.03 11.54 -22.24
C LYS A 81 12.55 11.25 -22.47
N TYR A 82 11.78 11.14 -21.38
CA TYR A 82 10.33 11.05 -21.47
C TYR A 82 9.72 12.40 -21.10
N THR A 83 8.93 12.97 -22.01
CA THR A 83 8.20 14.21 -21.73
C THR A 83 7.01 13.85 -20.83
N VAL A 84 6.98 14.37 -19.61
CA VAL A 84 5.82 14.22 -18.72
C VAL A 84 4.65 14.95 -19.38
N THR A 85 3.76 14.21 -20.02
CA THR A 85 2.52 14.74 -20.57
C THR A 85 1.52 14.87 -19.44
N ALA A 86 1.36 16.09 -18.92
CA ALA A 86 0.29 16.42 -17.99
C ALA A 86 -1.05 15.99 -18.60
N TYR A 87 -1.84 15.23 -17.82
CA TYR A 87 -3.15 14.67 -18.23
C TYR A 87 -3.09 13.53 -19.26
N GLY A 88 -1.96 12.86 -19.44
CA GLY A 88 -1.92 11.63 -20.23
C GLY A 88 -2.88 10.56 -19.65
N LEU A 89 -3.54 9.79 -20.52
CA LEU A 89 -4.45 8.71 -20.10
C LEU A 89 -3.81 7.80 -19.05
N TRP A 90 -2.52 7.51 -19.19
CA TRP A 90 -1.75 6.69 -18.26
C TRP A 90 -1.60 7.29 -16.86
N GLN A 91 -1.40 8.61 -16.77
CA GLN A 91 -1.33 9.33 -15.50
C GLN A 91 -2.67 9.24 -14.76
N VAL A 92 -3.78 9.47 -15.48
CA VAL A 92 -5.14 9.40 -14.91
C VAL A 92 -5.50 7.98 -14.49
N THR A 93 -5.26 6.99 -15.34
CA THR A 93 -5.55 5.58 -15.06
C THR A 93 -4.74 5.06 -13.88
N LEU A 94 -3.43 5.32 -13.82
CA LEU A 94 -2.58 4.87 -12.71
C LEU A 94 -2.96 5.54 -11.39
N THR A 95 -3.23 6.84 -11.41
CA THR A 95 -3.67 7.58 -10.21
C THR A 95 -5.01 7.01 -9.71
N THR A 96 -5.95 6.75 -10.62
CA THR A 96 -7.25 6.17 -10.27
C THR A 96 -7.09 4.76 -9.72
N ALA A 97 -6.30 3.91 -10.38
CA ALA A 97 -6.01 2.56 -9.93
C ALA A 97 -5.37 2.55 -8.54
N HIS A 98 -4.46 3.47 -8.26
CA HIS A 98 -3.85 3.64 -6.94
C HIS A 98 -4.88 4.05 -5.87
N VAL A 99 -5.79 4.97 -6.18
CA VAL A 99 -6.86 5.35 -5.24
C VAL A 99 -7.79 4.15 -4.95
N VAL A 100 -8.22 3.44 -6.00
CA VAL A 100 -9.10 2.27 -5.88
C VAL A 100 -8.42 1.14 -5.09
N ALA A 101 -7.14 0.85 -5.36
CA ALA A 101 -6.39 -0.15 -4.61
C ALA A 101 -6.22 0.24 -3.13
N GLY A 102 -6.05 1.52 -2.84
CA GLY A 102 -6.06 2.05 -1.47
C GLY A 102 -7.39 1.80 -0.75
N MET A 103 -8.52 2.08 -1.42
CA MET A 103 -9.87 1.82 -0.87
C MET A 103 -10.11 0.32 -0.62
N LEU A 104 -9.67 -0.54 -1.54
CA LEU A 104 -9.75 -2.00 -1.37
C LEU A 104 -8.92 -2.48 -0.17
N GLY A 105 -7.72 -1.92 0.02
CA GLY A 105 -6.88 -2.20 1.19
C GLY A 105 -7.59 -1.83 2.51
N LEU A 106 -8.20 -0.64 2.56
CA LEU A 106 -9.00 -0.21 3.71
C LEU A 106 -10.19 -1.14 3.97
N ALA A 107 -10.98 -1.45 2.96
CA ALA A 107 -12.13 -2.36 3.08
C ALA A 107 -11.70 -3.75 3.57
N ALA A 108 -10.58 -4.28 3.05
CA ALA A 108 -10.03 -5.56 3.48
C ALA A 108 -9.53 -5.52 4.94
N SER A 109 -8.94 -4.40 5.37
CA SER A 109 -8.47 -4.23 6.75
C SER A 109 -9.63 -4.15 7.76
N LEU A 110 -10.70 -3.42 7.41
CA LEU A 110 -11.97 -3.41 8.15
C LEU A 110 -12.60 -4.80 8.23
N SER A 111 -12.67 -5.52 7.10
CA SER A 111 -13.19 -6.88 7.05
C SER A 111 -12.40 -7.82 7.97
N LEU A 112 -11.07 -7.71 7.97
CA LEU A 112 -10.20 -8.49 8.86
C LEU A 112 -10.42 -8.14 10.33
N ALA A 113 -10.53 -6.86 10.67
CA ALA A 113 -10.78 -6.40 12.04
C ALA A 113 -12.14 -6.90 12.57
N LEU A 114 -13.20 -6.81 11.76
CA LEU A 114 -14.53 -7.31 12.11
C LEU A 114 -14.56 -8.83 12.31
N TRP A 115 -13.90 -9.57 11.40
CA TRP A 115 -13.80 -11.03 11.53
C TRP A 115 -12.97 -11.46 12.74
N SER A 116 -11.89 -10.75 13.05
CA SER A 116 -11.08 -11.00 14.24
C SER A 116 -11.91 -10.81 15.51
N ARG A 117 -12.68 -9.72 15.61
CA ARG A 117 -13.55 -9.47 16.78
C ARG A 117 -14.65 -10.53 16.91
N ARG A 118 -15.24 -10.95 15.79
CA ARG A 118 -16.28 -11.99 15.80
C ARG A 118 -15.75 -13.35 16.24
N LEU A 119 -14.54 -13.73 15.83
CA LEU A 119 -13.95 -15.02 16.18
C LEU A 119 -13.49 -15.04 17.64
N VAL A 120 -12.80 -14.00 18.11
CA VAL A 120 -12.37 -13.88 19.51
C VAL A 120 -13.56 -13.83 20.46
N GLY A 121 -14.59 -13.03 20.16
CA GLY A 121 -15.78 -12.96 21.00
C GLY A 121 -16.65 -14.23 21.01
N LYS A 122 -16.40 -15.19 20.11
CA LYS A 122 -17.09 -16.49 20.12
C LYS A 122 -16.40 -17.50 21.05
N ASP A 123 -15.08 -17.37 21.21
CA ASP A 123 -14.29 -18.17 22.14
C ASP A 123 -14.57 -17.75 23.60
N ASP A 124 -14.85 -16.46 23.86
CA ASP A 124 -15.18 -15.94 25.19
C ASP A 124 -16.57 -16.35 25.73
N ILE A 125 -17.48 -16.84 24.87
CA ILE A 125 -18.85 -17.23 25.27
C ILE A 125 -18.98 -18.75 25.47
N MET A 126 -18.01 -19.54 25.01
CA MET A 126 -18.02 -21.00 25.13
C MET A 126 -16.91 -21.59 26.03
N GLY A 127 -16.08 -20.74 26.66
CA GLY A 127 -15.15 -21.14 27.73
C GLY A 127 -15.74 -20.83 29.10
#